data_AF-A0A1E3IT24-F1
#
_entry.id   AF-A0A1E3IT24-F1
#
_cell.length_a   1.000
_cell.length_b   1.000
_cell.length_c   1.000
_cell.angle_alpha   90.00
_cell.angle_beta   90.00
_cell.angle_gamma   90.00
#
_symmetry.space_group_name_H-M   'P 1'
#
loop_
_entity.id
_entity.type
_entity.pdbx_description
1 polymer ?
#
loop_
_entity_poly.entity_id
_entity_poly.type
_entity_poly.pdbx_seq_one_letter_code
_entity_poly.pdbx_strand_id
1 'polypeptide(L)'
;MSFILRFTAQKAPMSFTRSLSVTAAKKDLVQDLYINQLKSYKPAPKAADSHVSSVRNFSAPKPPTAPSLPIDLASELSKFDAEEPTLGSTTPKAAADVEDAGGAQEYLEFLEKDIPKAEAQH
;
A
#
# COMPACT_ATOMS: atom_id res chain seq x y z
N MET A 1 -93.93 9.35 58.53
CA MET A 1 -94.13 8.84 57.16
C MET A 1 -92.99 9.39 56.30
N SER A 2 -92.00 8.57 55.95
CA SER A 2 -91.01 8.90 54.94
C SER A 2 -90.63 7.62 54.20
N PHE A 3 -91.01 7.54 52.93
CA PHE A 3 -90.76 6.42 52.03
C PHE A 3 -89.31 6.48 51.52
N ILE A 4 -88.53 5.43 51.76
CA ILE A 4 -87.19 5.28 51.20
C ILE A 4 -87.32 4.59 49.84
N LEU A 5 -87.17 5.33 48.75
CA LEU A 5 -87.10 4.80 47.39
C LEU A 5 -85.71 4.16 47.17
N ARG A 6 -85.69 2.84 46.98
CA ARG A 6 -84.50 2.10 46.56
C ARG A 6 -84.44 2.12 45.04
N PHE A 7 -83.54 2.92 44.47
CA PHE A 7 -83.18 2.81 43.06
C PHE A 7 -82.22 1.62 42.89
N THR A 8 -82.70 0.54 42.30
CA THR A 8 -81.83 -0.57 41.87
C THR A 8 -81.29 -0.24 40.48
N ALA A 9 -80.03 0.19 40.39
CA ALA A 9 -79.33 0.30 39.12
C ALA A 9 -79.02 -1.11 38.59
N GLN A 10 -79.80 -1.57 37.62
CA GLN A 10 -79.60 -2.87 36.98
C GLN A 10 -78.43 -2.75 35.98
N LYS A 11 -77.21 -3.06 36.43
CA LYS A 11 -76.04 -3.15 35.56
C LYS A 11 -76.13 -4.44 34.75
N ALA A 12 -76.35 -4.33 33.44
CA ALA A 12 -76.19 -5.48 32.54
C ALA A 12 -74.72 -5.94 32.58
N PRO A 13 -74.43 -7.26 32.65
CA PRO A 13 -73.06 -7.72 32.59
C PRO A 13 -72.50 -7.42 31.19
N MET A 14 -71.49 -6.55 31.13
CA MET A 14 -70.67 -6.39 29.93
C MET A 14 -69.85 -7.67 29.78
N SER A 15 -70.32 -8.59 28.95
CA SER A 15 -69.58 -9.80 28.59
C SER A 15 -68.33 -9.40 27.81
N PHE A 16 -67.19 -9.27 28.50
CA PHE A 16 -65.89 -9.10 27.85
C PHE A 16 -65.40 -10.47 27.39
N THR A 17 -65.75 -10.84 26.15
CA THR A 17 -65.17 -12.03 25.52
C THR A 17 -63.74 -11.70 25.07
N ARG A 18 -62.74 -12.28 25.73
CA ARG A 18 -61.36 -12.24 25.23
C ARG A 18 -61.31 -13.14 23.98
N SER A 19 -61.13 -12.54 22.81
CA SER A 19 -60.80 -13.28 21.59
C SER A 19 -59.37 -13.81 21.70
N LEU A 20 -59.23 -15.09 22.05
CA LEU A 20 -57.95 -15.79 22.00
C LEU A 20 -57.74 -16.30 20.57
N SER A 21 -57.04 -15.49 19.78
CA SER A 21 -56.53 -15.90 18.47
C SER A 21 -55.21 -16.66 18.68
N VAL A 22 -55.26 -17.99 18.67
CA VAL A 22 -54.06 -18.82 18.57
C VAL A 22 -53.73 -18.98 17.09
N THR A 23 -52.83 -18.14 16.57
CA THR A 23 -52.22 -18.41 15.27
C THR A 23 -51.12 -19.45 15.46
N ALA A 24 -51.23 -20.58 14.76
CA ALA A 24 -50.15 -21.56 14.73
C ALA A 24 -48.92 -20.88 14.10
N ALA A 25 -47.82 -20.81 14.84
CA ALA A 25 -46.56 -20.34 14.31
C ALA A 25 -46.12 -21.30 13.19
N LYS A 26 -46.17 -20.83 11.94
CA LYS A 26 -45.62 -21.57 10.79
C LYS A 26 -44.10 -21.49 10.87
N LYS A 27 -43.52 -22.40 11.66
CA LYS A 27 -42.08 -22.56 11.80
C LYS A 27 -41.56 -23.36 10.61
N ASP A 28 -40.63 -22.79 9.86
CA ASP A 28 -39.89 -23.51 8.83
C ASP A 28 -38.72 -24.24 9.51
N LEU A 29 -38.86 -25.55 9.63
CA LEU A 29 -37.88 -26.41 10.29
C LEU A 29 -36.50 -26.37 9.60
N VAL A 30 -36.47 -26.20 8.28
CA VAL A 30 -35.21 -26.15 7.51
C VAL A 30 -34.48 -24.84 7.80
N GLN A 31 -35.22 -23.73 7.79
CA GLN A 31 -34.67 -22.41 8.12
C GLN A 31 -34.18 -22.35 9.57
N ASP A 32 -34.96 -22.86 10.51
CA ASP A 32 -34.58 -22.87 11.93
C ASP A 32 -33.35 -23.76 12.18
N LEU A 33 -33.25 -24.93 11.53
CA LEU A 33 -32.07 -25.79 11.59
C LEU A 33 -30.82 -25.07 11.04
N TYR A 34 -30.94 -24.43 9.89
CA TYR A 34 -29.84 -23.69 9.26
C TYR A 34 -29.33 -22.55 10.15
N ILE A 35 -30.24 -21.73 10.68
CA ILE A 35 -29.88 -20.63 11.59
C ILE A 35 -29.22 -21.15 12.87
N ASN A 36 -29.70 -22.27 13.41
CA ASN A 36 -29.09 -22.90 14.59
C ASN A 36 -27.69 -23.42 14.29
N GLN A 37 -27.47 -24.05 13.14
CA GLN A 37 -26.13 -24.50 12.72
C GLN A 37 -25.18 -23.32 12.55
N LEU A 38 -25.59 -22.24 11.88
CA LEU A 38 -24.80 -21.02 11.75
C LEU A 38 -24.43 -20.39 13.10
N LYS A 39 -25.39 -20.31 14.03
CA LYS A 39 -25.15 -19.77 15.39
C LYS A 39 -24.24 -20.68 16.22
N SER A 40 -24.36 -21.98 16.05
CA SER A 40 -23.52 -22.98 16.73
C SER A 40 -22.13 -23.09 16.13
N TYR A 41 -21.93 -22.59 14.91
CA TYR A 41 -20.66 -22.70 14.22
C TYR A 41 -19.60 -21.88 14.92
N LYS A 42 -18.65 -22.58 15.55
CA LYS A 42 -17.43 -21.98 16.05
C LYS A 42 -16.35 -22.17 14.97
N PRO A 43 -15.89 -21.11 14.29
CA PRO A 43 -14.79 -21.24 13.34
C PRO A 43 -13.58 -21.82 14.08
N ALA A 44 -12.88 -22.74 13.41
CA ALA A 44 -11.64 -23.30 13.94
C ALA A 44 -10.70 -22.16 14.32
N PRO A 45 -10.05 -22.21 15.51
CA PRO A 45 -9.13 -21.18 15.91
C PRO A 45 -8.04 -21.08 14.84
N LYS A 46 -7.89 -19.87 14.28
CA LYS A 46 -6.80 -19.60 13.34
C LYS A 46 -5.51 -19.88 14.09
N ALA A 47 -4.77 -20.92 13.66
CA ALA A 47 -3.49 -21.27 14.27
C ALA A 47 -2.64 -19.98 14.32
N ALA A 48 -2.08 -19.68 15.49
CA ALA A 48 -1.30 -18.46 15.72
C ALA A 48 -0.20 -18.31 14.65
N ASP A 49 0.30 -19.44 14.16
CA ASP A 49 1.38 -19.54 13.16
C ASP A 49 0.90 -19.73 11.71
N SER A 50 -0.39 -19.50 11.42
CA SER A 50 -0.93 -19.59 10.04
C SER A 50 -0.24 -18.64 9.04
N HIS A 51 0.52 -17.66 9.54
CA HIS A 51 1.33 -16.74 8.75
C HIS A 51 2.72 -17.29 8.41
N VAL A 52 3.24 -18.26 9.17
CA VAL A 52 4.61 -18.77 9.06
C VAL A 52 4.80 -19.67 7.82
N SER A 53 3.74 -20.34 7.36
CA SER A 53 3.78 -21.16 6.14
C SER A 53 3.47 -20.36 4.87
N SER A 54 2.84 -19.20 5.00
CA SER A 54 2.40 -18.37 3.85
C SER A 54 3.42 -17.29 3.48
N VAL A 55 4.30 -16.90 4.40
CA VAL A 55 5.25 -15.80 4.20
C VAL A 55 6.66 -16.21 4.60
N ARG A 56 7.64 -15.86 3.77
CA ARG A 56 9.06 -16.02 4.07
C ARG A 56 9.44 -15.05 5.20
N ASN A 57 10.03 -15.55 6.28
CA ASN A 57 10.52 -14.68 7.37
C ASN A 57 11.55 -13.67 6.84
N PHE A 58 11.26 -12.39 7.07
CA PHE A 58 12.16 -11.30 6.70
C PHE A 58 13.28 -11.19 7.74
N SER A 59 14.53 -11.28 7.29
CA SER A 59 15.71 -11.00 8.10
C SER A 59 16.44 -9.84 7.46
N ALA A 60 16.60 -8.75 8.21
CA ALA A 60 17.37 -7.60 7.74
C ALA A 60 18.85 -8.03 7.58
N PRO A 61 19.48 -7.72 6.44
CA PRO A 61 20.91 -7.98 6.28
C PRO A 61 21.70 -7.19 7.33
N LYS A 62 22.79 -7.78 7.82
CA LYS A 62 23.68 -7.09 8.76
C LYS A 62 24.22 -5.82 8.11
N PRO A 63 24.39 -4.73 8.88
CA PRO A 63 24.96 -3.50 8.36
C PRO A 63 26.34 -3.79 7.75
N PRO A 64 26.70 -3.15 6.63
CA PRO A 64 27.99 -3.38 6.00
C PRO A 64 29.11 -3.00 6.97
N THR A 65 30.07 -3.89 7.14
CA THR A 65 31.30 -3.58 7.87
C THR A 65 32.12 -2.60 7.06
N ALA A 66 32.57 -1.51 7.70
CA ALA A 66 33.51 -0.59 7.07
C ALA A 66 34.77 -1.37 6.62
N PRO A 67 35.31 -1.08 5.43
CA PRO A 67 36.54 -1.73 4.98
C PRO A 67 37.65 -1.44 6.00
N SER A 68 38.37 -2.47 6.44
CA SER A 68 39.50 -2.23 7.33
C SER A 68 40.57 -1.48 6.57
N LEU A 69 41.11 -0.42 7.18
CA LEU A 69 42.30 0.23 6.64
C LEU A 69 43.42 -0.80 6.52
N PRO A 70 44.17 -0.82 5.41
CA PRO A 70 45.34 -1.68 5.30
C PRO A 70 46.31 -1.34 6.44
N ILE A 71 46.91 -2.36 7.04
CA ILE A 71 47.77 -2.23 8.23
C ILE A 71 49.04 -1.43 7.92
N ASP A 72 49.42 -1.30 6.65
CA ASP A 72 50.65 -0.65 6.19
C ASP A 72 50.39 0.50 5.21
N LEU A 73 49.57 1.46 5.63
CA LEU A 73 49.34 2.71 4.90
C LEU A 73 50.63 3.50 4.65
N ALA A 74 51.64 3.35 5.50
CA ALA A 74 52.89 4.09 5.39
C ALA A 74 53.72 3.65 4.18
N SER A 75 53.81 2.34 3.91
CA SER A 75 54.54 1.86 2.73
C SER A 75 53.78 2.09 1.42
N GLU A 76 52.45 2.05 1.45
CA GLU A 76 51.61 2.35 0.28
C GLU A 76 51.67 3.84 -0.08
N LEU A 77 51.64 4.74 0.91
CA LEU A 77 51.86 6.18 0.69
C LEU A 77 53.27 6.46 0.15
N SER A 78 54.30 5.81 0.70
CA SER A 78 55.66 5.98 0.21
C SER A 78 55.84 5.52 -1.25
N LYS A 79 55.09 4.48 -1.67
CA LYS A 79 55.07 4.03 -3.07
C LYS A 79 54.31 5.00 -3.96
N PHE A 80 53.18 5.52 -3.50
CA PHE A 80 52.41 6.53 -4.23
C PHE A 80 53.20 7.83 -4.42
N ASP A 81 53.88 8.29 -3.38
CA ASP A 81 54.73 9.50 -3.45
C ASP A 81 55.95 9.29 -4.36
N ALA A 82 56.44 8.06 -4.50
CA ALA A 82 57.53 7.72 -5.41
C ALA A 82 57.06 7.50 -6.86
N GLU A 83 55.76 7.34 -7.07
CA GLU A 83 55.17 7.12 -8.40
C GLU A 83 54.81 8.47 -9.02
N GLU A 84 55.72 9.00 -9.84
CA GLU A 84 55.47 10.22 -10.61
C GLU A 84 54.30 9.99 -11.59
N PRO A 85 53.27 10.85 -11.60
CA PRO A 85 52.14 10.69 -12.50
C PRO A 85 52.62 10.87 -13.95
N THR A 86 52.37 9.88 -14.80
CA THR A 86 52.53 10.04 -16.25
C THR A 86 51.46 10.98 -16.77
N LEU A 87 51.70 12.29 -16.67
CA LEU A 87 51.04 13.29 -17.50
C LEU A 87 51.28 12.84 -18.94
N GLY A 88 50.21 12.40 -19.61
CA GLY A 88 50.26 11.84 -20.95
C GLY A 88 51.22 12.64 -21.83
N SER A 89 52.12 11.93 -22.50
CA SER A 89 53.14 12.49 -23.37
C SER A 89 52.61 13.67 -24.20
N THR A 90 53.03 14.89 -23.87
CA THR A 90 52.91 16.07 -24.74
C THR A 90 54.01 16.05 -25.80
N THR A 91 54.24 14.89 -26.42
CA THR A 91 54.91 14.86 -27.71
C THR A 91 53.91 15.45 -28.71
N PRO A 92 54.20 16.59 -29.37
CA PRO A 92 53.32 17.10 -30.41
C PRO A 92 53.32 16.08 -31.55
N LYS A 93 52.33 15.19 -31.53
CA LYS A 93 52.00 14.34 -32.67
C LYS A 93 51.47 15.29 -33.73
N ALA A 94 52.27 15.44 -34.78
CA ALA A 94 51.93 16.18 -35.99
C ALA A 94 50.48 15.90 -36.38
N ALA A 95 49.77 16.99 -36.70
CA ALA A 95 48.38 17.05 -37.11
C ALA A 95 48.00 15.84 -37.96
N ALA A 96 47.20 14.95 -37.39
CA ALA A 96 46.34 14.09 -38.17
C ALA A 96 45.07 14.90 -38.38
N ASP A 97 44.90 15.39 -39.60
CA ASP A 97 43.62 15.74 -40.21
C ASP A 97 42.62 14.62 -39.86
N VAL A 98 41.82 14.86 -38.84
CA VAL A 98 40.58 14.12 -38.65
C VAL A 98 39.53 15.05 -39.20
N GLU A 99 39.18 14.79 -40.45
CA GLU A 99 37.98 15.30 -41.13
C GLU A 99 36.86 15.48 -40.10
N ASP A 100 36.58 16.76 -39.83
CA ASP A 100 35.59 17.27 -38.89
C ASP A 100 34.19 17.08 -39.48
N ALA A 101 33.81 15.83 -39.76
CA ALA A 101 32.46 15.49 -40.20
C ALA A 101 31.52 15.34 -38.99
N GLY A 102 31.48 16.36 -38.13
CA GLY A 102 30.65 16.36 -36.92
C GLY A 102 31.18 17.11 -35.69
N GLY A 103 32.33 17.78 -35.75
CA GLY A 103 32.96 18.32 -34.55
C GLY A 103 32.65 19.79 -34.26
N ALA A 104 33.38 20.34 -33.30
CA ALA A 104 33.00 21.51 -32.51
C ALA A 104 32.61 22.74 -33.35
N GLN A 105 33.16 22.89 -34.56
CA GLN A 105 32.86 23.98 -35.47
C GLN A 105 31.43 23.89 -36.02
N GLU A 106 30.95 22.71 -36.42
CA GLU A 106 29.58 22.52 -36.89
C GLU A 106 28.55 22.75 -35.77
N TYR A 107 28.91 22.40 -34.52
CA TYR A 107 28.06 22.66 -33.35
C TYR A 107 27.96 24.14 -33.03
N LEU A 108 29.07 24.88 -33.10
CA LEU A 108 29.05 26.33 -32.91
C LEU A 108 28.25 27.03 -34.02
N GLU A 109 28.39 26.58 -35.27
CA GLU A 109 27.68 27.15 -36.41
C GLU A 109 26.17 26.80 -36.39
N PHE A 110 25.78 25.68 -35.76
CA PHE A 110 24.38 25.37 -35.47
C PHE A 110 23.79 26.28 -34.38
N LEU A 111 24.54 26.58 -33.32
CA LEU A 111 24.09 27.48 -32.26
C LEU A 111 23.98 28.94 -32.72
N GLU A 112 24.80 29.34 -33.69
CA GLU A 112 24.77 30.69 -34.27
C GLU A 112 23.62 30.90 -35.26
N LYS A 113 23.03 29.83 -35.81
CA LYS A 113 21.87 29.95 -36.70
C LYS A 113 20.61 30.33 -35.91
N ASP A 114 20.05 31.50 -36.23
CA ASP A 114 18.78 31.98 -35.66
C ASP A 114 17.63 30.99 -35.91
N ILE A 115 16.84 30.71 -34.86
CA ILE A 115 15.61 29.91 -34.96
C ILE A 115 14.65 30.65 -35.90
N PRO A 116 14.06 29.99 -36.92
CA PRO A 116 13.16 30.67 -37.86
C PRO A 116 12.00 31.29 -37.09
N LYS A 117 11.82 32.60 -37.26
CA LYS A 117 10.70 33.35 -36.68
C LYS A 117 9.41 32.69 -37.15
N ALA A 118 8.60 32.19 -36.22
CA ALA A 118 7.32 31.58 -36.53
C ALA A 118 6.46 32.59 -37.31
N GLU A 119 6.33 32.39 -38.62
CA GLU A 119 5.39 33.12 -39.43
C GLU A 119 3.99 32.76 -38.93
N ALA A 120 3.27 33.77 -38.46
CA ALA A 120 1.89 33.66 -38.02
C ALA A 120 1.07 33.08 -39.18
N GLN A 121 0.62 31.84 -39.04
CA GLN A 121 -0.38 31.27 -39.92
C GLN A 121 -1.69 32.02 -39.65
N HIS A 122 -2.06 32.86 -40.61
CA HIS A 122 -3.41 33.39 -40.77
C HIS A 122 -4.40 32.26 -41.01
#